data_AF-A0A1S3QJ43-F1
#
_entry.id   AF-A0A1S3QJ43-F1
#
_cell.length_a   1.000
_cell.length_b   1.000
_cell.length_c   1.000
_cell.angle_alpha   90.00
_cell.angle_beta   90.00
_cell.angle_gamma   90.00
#
_symmetry.space_group_name_H-M   'P 1'
#
loop_
_entity.id
_entity.type
_entity.pdbx_description
1 polymer ?
#
loop_
_entity_poly.entity_id
_entity_poly.type
_entity_poly.pdbx_seq_one_letter_code
_entity_poly.pdbx_strand_id
1 'polypeptide(L)'
;AEEQMAFISHTLNAIKKLYSSGKYESTAWDQKGVDKFMNDVYRQTSELDQCVKSMKTRLSKSVKRVNKKMSLHFKFLKNYLKREEYSASGWEDIRTVVLAHLHRLDTTLSIQ
;
A
#
# COMPACT_ATOMS: atom_id res chain seq x y z
N ALA A 1 10.11 14.71 -7.59
CA ALA A 1 8.68 14.92 -7.86
C ALA A 1 8.01 13.73 -8.56
N GLU A 2 8.17 13.52 -9.88
CA GLU A 2 7.41 12.48 -10.62
C GLU A 2 7.67 11.05 -10.16
N GLU A 3 8.93 10.71 -9.94
CA GLU A 3 9.32 9.38 -9.47
C GLU A 3 8.80 9.08 -8.06
N GLN A 4 8.81 10.09 -7.18
CA GLN A 4 8.26 9.99 -5.82
C GLN A 4 6.74 9.80 -5.87
N MET A 5 6.02 10.60 -6.68
CA MET A 5 4.58 10.43 -6.86
C MET A 5 4.23 9.03 -7.39
N ALA A 6 4.98 8.53 -8.36
CA ALA A 6 4.80 7.17 -8.88
C ALA A 6 5.05 6.09 -7.82
N PHE A 7 6.04 6.29 -6.96
CA PHE A 7 6.37 5.39 -5.84
C PHE A 7 5.29 5.38 -4.76
N ILE A 8 4.80 6.57 -4.35
CA ILE A 8 3.71 6.73 -3.37
C ILE A 8 2.44 6.08 -3.91
N SER A 9 2.05 6.42 -5.15
CA SER A 9 0.88 5.82 -5.82
C SER A 9 0.96 4.30 -5.89
N HIS A 10 2.11 3.72 -6.25
CA HIS A 10 2.27 2.26 -6.29
C HIS A 10 2.14 1.62 -4.92
N THR A 11 2.71 2.23 -3.89
CA THR A 11 2.68 1.71 -2.52
C THR A 11 1.26 1.73 -1.96
N LEU A 12 0.55 2.86 -2.10
CA LEU A 12 -0.85 2.98 -1.67
C LEU A 12 -1.78 2.03 -2.45
N ASN A 13 -1.59 1.87 -3.77
CA ASN A 13 -2.30 0.86 -4.56
C ASN A 13 -2.07 -0.56 -4.06
N ALA A 14 -0.85 -0.88 -3.63
CA ALA A 14 -0.52 -2.20 -3.13
C ALA A 14 -1.14 -2.47 -1.75
N ILE A 15 -1.13 -1.47 -0.86
CA ILE A 15 -1.84 -1.50 0.43
C ILE A 15 -3.34 -1.69 0.19
N LYS A 16 -3.96 -0.87 -0.66
CA LYS A 16 -5.37 -0.99 -1.03
C LYS A 16 -5.74 -2.42 -1.44
N LYS A 17 -4.95 -3.03 -2.32
CA LYS A 17 -5.18 -4.42 -2.80
C LYS A 17 -4.94 -5.49 -1.73
N LEU A 18 -4.11 -5.22 -0.74
CA LEU A 18 -3.85 -6.15 0.37
C LEU A 18 -5.06 -6.23 1.28
N TYR A 19 -5.65 -5.09 1.63
CA TYR A 19 -6.81 -5.00 2.51
C TYR A 19 -8.15 -5.25 1.80
N SER A 20 -8.22 -5.15 0.45
CA SER A 20 -9.46 -5.36 -0.30
C SER A 20 -10.03 -6.79 -0.24
N SER A 21 -9.34 -7.75 0.38
CA SER A 21 -9.92 -9.07 0.63
C SER A 21 -11.04 -9.02 1.67
N GLY A 22 -11.07 -8.00 2.54
CA GLY A 22 -12.04 -7.87 3.63
C GLY A 22 -11.86 -8.87 4.77
N LYS A 23 -10.90 -9.80 4.66
CA LYS A 23 -10.77 -10.98 5.53
C LYS A 23 -10.09 -10.72 6.87
N TYR A 24 -10.42 -9.61 7.53
CA TYR A 24 -9.83 -9.20 8.83
C TYR A 24 -10.83 -9.35 9.99
N GLU A 25 -11.88 -10.16 9.82
CA GLU A 25 -12.91 -10.43 10.83
C GLU A 25 -12.38 -11.18 12.06
N SER A 26 -11.24 -11.85 11.91
CA SER A 26 -10.52 -12.50 13.02
C SER A 26 -9.84 -11.51 13.96
N THR A 27 -9.67 -10.25 13.55
CA THR A 27 -8.98 -9.21 14.33
C THR A 27 -9.92 -8.55 15.32
N ALA A 28 -9.36 -7.98 16.39
CA ALA A 28 -10.08 -7.14 17.34
C ALA A 28 -10.10 -5.65 16.90
N TRP A 29 -9.91 -5.37 15.61
CA TRP A 29 -9.81 -3.99 15.12
C TRP A 29 -11.15 -3.26 15.19
N ASP A 30 -11.11 -1.98 15.53
CA ASP A 30 -12.27 -1.11 15.40
C ASP A 30 -12.64 -0.97 13.92
N GLN A 31 -13.82 -1.47 13.56
CA GLN A 31 -14.29 -1.47 12.17
C GLN A 31 -14.42 -0.05 11.62
N LYS A 32 -14.80 0.93 12.44
CA LYS A 32 -14.88 2.34 12.01
C LYS A 32 -13.50 2.89 11.64
N GLY A 33 -12.48 2.55 12.44
CA GLY A 33 -11.08 2.87 12.16
C GLY A 33 -10.57 2.24 10.86
N VAL A 34 -10.89 0.95 10.63
CA VAL A 34 -10.54 0.25 9.39
C VAL A 34 -11.23 0.87 8.18
N ASP A 35 -12.52 1.16 8.27
CA ASP A 35 -13.30 1.77 7.19
C ASP A 35 -12.77 3.16 6.85
N LYS A 36 -12.47 3.98 7.87
CA LYS A 36 -11.85 5.30 7.67
C LYS A 36 -10.50 5.17 6.97
N PHE A 37 -9.62 4.28 7.46
CA PHE A 37 -8.32 4.03 6.85
C PHE A 37 -8.45 3.63 5.38
N MET A 38 -9.34 2.69 5.07
CA MET A 38 -9.55 2.23 3.71
C MET A 38 -10.12 3.34 2.82
N ASN A 39 -11.09 4.12 3.30
CA ASN A 39 -11.63 5.26 2.56
C ASN A 39 -10.55 6.29 2.23
N ASP A 40 -9.68 6.62 3.20
CA ASP A 40 -8.56 7.54 3.01
C ASP A 40 -7.58 7.00 1.96
N VAL A 41 -7.18 5.72 2.04
CA VAL A 41 -6.31 5.06 1.05
C VAL A 41 -6.95 5.03 -0.34
N TYR A 42 -8.24 4.71 -0.44
CA TYR A 42 -8.97 4.67 -1.72
C TYR A 42 -8.98 6.04 -2.40
N ARG A 43 -9.29 7.10 -1.64
CA ARG A 43 -9.32 8.47 -2.12
C ARG A 43 -7.94 8.92 -2.61
N GLN A 44 -6.92 8.79 -1.76
CA GLN A 44 -5.53 9.16 -2.11
C GLN A 44 -5.03 8.43 -3.35
N THR A 45 -5.33 7.13 -3.46
CA THR A 45 -4.94 6.34 -4.62
C THR A 45 -5.64 6.83 -5.90
N SER A 46 -6.93 7.18 -5.83
CA SER A 46 -7.69 7.69 -6.99
C SER A 46 -7.14 9.02 -7.50
N GLU A 47 -6.82 9.94 -6.60
CA GLU A 47 -6.23 11.24 -6.91
C GLU A 47 -4.84 11.07 -7.57
N LEU A 48 -3.97 10.27 -6.96
CA LEU A 48 -2.61 10.06 -7.45
C LEU A 48 -2.54 9.28 -8.77
N ASP A 49 -3.46 8.35 -9.02
CA ASP A 49 -3.49 7.57 -10.27
C ASP A 49 -3.69 8.46 -11.49
N GLN A 50 -4.44 9.56 -11.36
CA GLN A 50 -4.63 10.53 -12.44
C GLN A 50 -3.31 11.24 -12.76
N CYS A 51 -2.57 11.67 -11.74
CA CYS A 51 -1.25 12.28 -11.87
C CYS A 51 -0.24 11.30 -12.49
N VAL A 52 -0.16 10.07 -11.99
CA VAL A 52 0.82 9.09 -12.47
C VAL A 52 0.56 8.67 -13.93
N LYS A 53 -0.71 8.62 -14.36
CA LYS A 53 -1.06 8.34 -15.75
C LYS A 53 -0.48 9.37 -16.72
N SER A 54 -0.51 10.66 -16.36
CA SER A 54 -0.01 11.74 -17.26
C SER A 54 1.52 11.77 -17.37
N MET A 55 2.25 11.26 -16.37
CA MET A 55 3.73 11.23 -16.36
C MET A 55 4.34 9.86 -16.71
N LYS A 56 3.52 8.82 -16.98
CA LYS A 56 3.97 7.42 -17.13
C LYS A 56 5.08 7.23 -18.18
N THR A 57 5.04 7.99 -19.27
CA THR A 57 6.05 7.96 -20.35
C THR A 57 7.39 8.54 -19.91
N ARG A 58 7.41 9.42 -18.90
CA ARG A 58 8.59 10.10 -18.37
C ARG A 58 9.30 9.32 -17.25
N LEU A 59 8.68 8.27 -16.72
CA LEU A 59 9.26 7.46 -15.64
C LEU A 59 10.49 6.66 -16.10
N SER A 60 11.58 6.77 -15.32
CA SER A 60 12.82 6.06 -15.58
C SER A 60 12.67 4.54 -15.50
N LYS A 61 13.61 3.81 -16.13
CA LYS A 61 13.71 2.34 -16.01
C LYS A 61 13.93 1.90 -14.55
N SER A 62 14.62 2.72 -13.75
CA SER A 62 14.89 2.44 -12.34
C SER A 62 13.59 2.39 -11.52
N VAL A 63 12.74 3.41 -11.66
CA VAL A 63 11.42 3.46 -11.00
C VAL A 63 10.55 2.28 -11.38
N LYS A 64 10.51 1.92 -12.67
CA LYS A 64 9.76 0.75 -13.14
C LYS A 64 10.24 -0.54 -12.46
N ARG A 65 11.54 -0.68 -12.22
CA ARG A 65 12.13 -1.84 -11.50
C ARG A 65 11.76 -1.82 -10.02
N VAL A 66 11.83 -0.67 -9.35
CA VAL A 66 11.40 -0.51 -7.94
C VAL A 66 9.93 -0.87 -7.79
N ASN A 67 9.07 -0.40 -8.67
CA ASN A 67 7.63 -0.72 -8.67
C ASN A 67 7.36 -2.22 -8.83
N LYS A 68 8.14 -2.90 -9.68
CA LYS A 68 8.07 -4.36 -9.81
C LYS A 68 8.47 -5.08 -8.52
N LYS A 69 9.57 -4.65 -7.87
CA LYS A 69 9.98 -5.21 -6.56
C LYS A 69 8.91 -5.00 -5.49
N MET A 70 8.30 -3.81 -5.45
CA MET A 70 7.22 -3.50 -4.52
C MET A 70 6.00 -4.41 -4.74
N SER A 71 5.62 -4.62 -6.00
CA SER A 71 4.53 -5.53 -6.36
C SER A 71 4.79 -6.97 -5.90
N LEU A 72 6.04 -7.44 -6.02
CA LEU A 72 6.45 -8.76 -5.53
C LEU A 72 6.41 -8.85 -4.00
N HIS A 73 6.86 -7.80 -3.31
CA HIS A 73 6.81 -7.72 -1.85
C HIS A 73 5.36 -7.84 -1.34
N PHE A 74 4.43 -7.06 -1.87
CA PHE A 74 3.02 -7.15 -1.46
C PHE A 74 2.35 -8.48 -1.87
N LYS A 75 2.80 -9.11 -2.97
CA LYS A 75 2.37 -10.47 -3.31
C LYS A 75 2.84 -11.48 -2.25
N PHE A 76 4.06 -11.34 -1.74
CA PHE A 76 4.56 -12.15 -0.63
C PHE A 76 3.72 -11.95 0.63
N LEU A 77 3.41 -10.70 1.01
CA LEU A 77 2.55 -10.39 2.16
C LEU A 77 1.15 -11.01 2.03
N LYS A 78 0.54 -10.95 0.84
CA LYS A 78 -0.74 -11.60 0.59
C LYS A 78 -0.66 -13.12 0.72
N ASN A 79 0.43 -13.73 0.28
CA ASN A 79 0.64 -15.16 0.43
C ASN A 79 0.95 -15.55 1.88
N TYR A 80 1.62 -14.69 2.65
CA TYR A 80 1.80 -14.84 4.08
C TYR A 80 0.45 -14.93 4.79
N LEU A 81 -0.44 -13.95 4.60
CA LEU A 81 -1.80 -13.98 5.17
C LEU A 81 -2.57 -15.25 4.84
N LYS A 82 -2.44 -15.77 3.61
CA LYS A 82 -3.08 -17.03 3.22
C LYS A 82 -2.55 -18.23 4.01
N ARG A 83 -1.25 -18.28 4.30
CA ARG A 83 -0.63 -19.36 5.09
C ARG A 83 -0.99 -19.25 6.56
N GLU A 84 -1.12 -18.03 7.06
CA GLU A 84 -1.62 -17.75 8.41
C GLU A 84 -3.15 -17.87 8.52
N GLU A 85 -3.83 -18.35 7.47
CA GLU A 85 -5.29 -18.51 7.40
C GLU A 85 -6.07 -17.23 7.76
N TYR A 86 -5.48 -16.07 7.47
CA TYR A 86 -6.01 -14.76 7.86
C TYR A 86 -6.27 -14.63 9.37
N SER A 87 -5.44 -15.26 10.20
CA SER A 87 -5.48 -15.15 11.66
C SER A 87 -5.27 -13.71 12.14
N ALA A 88 -5.69 -13.44 13.38
CA ALA A 88 -5.51 -12.14 14.01
C ALA A 88 -4.03 -11.74 14.08
N SER A 89 -3.15 -12.67 14.49
CA SER A 89 -1.70 -12.43 14.56
C SER A 89 -1.10 -12.15 13.19
N GLY A 90 -1.48 -12.92 12.17
CA GLY A 90 -1.03 -12.69 10.80
C GLY A 90 -1.40 -11.31 10.28
N TRP A 91 -2.58 -10.79 10.64
CA TRP A 91 -2.99 -9.42 10.31
C TRP A 91 -2.24 -8.35 11.10
N GLU A 92 -1.89 -8.58 12.36
CA GLU A 92 -1.06 -7.64 13.13
C GLU A 92 0.36 -7.52 12.57
N ASP A 93 0.94 -8.63 12.10
CA ASP A 93 2.23 -8.60 11.39
C ASP A 93 2.13 -7.75 10.12
N ILE A 94 1.06 -7.94 9.34
CA ILE A 94 0.79 -7.13 8.15
C ILE A 94 0.60 -5.66 8.51
N ARG A 95 -0.16 -5.36 9.57
CA ARG A 95 -0.39 -3.98 10.03
C ARG A 95 0.93 -3.29 10.37
N THR A 96 1.84 -3.99 11.03
CA THR A 96 3.19 -3.49 11.36
C THR A 96 3.99 -3.16 10.10
N VAL A 97 3.99 -4.06 9.10
CA VAL A 97 4.69 -3.84 7.83
C VAL A 97 4.07 -2.66 7.05
N VAL A 98 2.74 -2.56 7.02
CA VAL A 98 2.02 -1.48 6.34
C VAL A 98 2.30 -0.14 7.00
N LEU A 99 2.30 -0.08 8.34
CA LEU A 99 2.66 1.11 9.09
C LEU A 99 4.08 1.58 8.77
N ALA A 100 5.05 0.66 8.69
CA ALA A 100 6.42 0.99 8.29
C ALA A 100 6.50 1.56 6.86
N HIS A 101 5.69 1.04 5.91
CA HIS A 101 5.60 1.65 4.59
C HIS A 101 5.02 3.06 4.64
N LEU A 102 3.93 3.28 5.38
CA LEU A 102 3.30 4.59 5.51
C LEU A 102 4.25 5.62 6.12
N HIS A 103 4.98 5.29 7.18
CA HIS A 103 6.00 6.16 7.75
C HIS A 103 7.09 6.54 6.73
N ARG A 104 7.55 5.58 5.91
CA ARG A 104 8.53 5.86 4.85
C ARG A 104 7.96 6.79 3.78
N LEU A 105 6.68 6.68 3.44
CA LEU A 105 6.03 7.61 2.51
C LEU A 105 5.98 9.02 3.09
N ASP A 106 5.60 9.14 4.36
CA ASP A 106 5.53 10.43 5.08
C ASP A 106 6.89 11.13 5.16
N THR A 107 7.96 10.38 5.49
CA THR A 107 9.33 10.92 5.44
C THR A 107 9.74 11.33 4.03
N THR A 108 9.30 10.60 2.99
CA THR A 108 9.59 10.95 1.59
C THR A 108 8.90 12.24 1.16
N LEU A 109 7.72 12.52 1.71
CA LEU A 109 6.95 13.76 1.47
C LEU A 109 7.48 14.95 2.27
N SER A 110 8.01 14.71 3.46
CA SER A 110 8.50 15.75 4.38
C SER A 110 9.89 16.32 4.03
N ILE A 111 10.59 15.75 3.05
CA ILE A 111 11.91 16.23 2.57
C ILE A 111 11.75 17.25 1.41
N GLN A 112 10.52 17.72 1.13
CA GLN A 112 10.27 18.75 0.11
C GLN A 112 10.31 20.17 0.66
#